data_AF-L9XDV1-F1
#
_entry.id   AF-L9XDV1-F1
#
_cell.length_a   1.000
_cell.length_b   1.000
_cell.length_c   1.000
_cell.angle_alpha   90.00
_cell.angle_beta   90.00
_cell.angle_gamma   90.00
#
_symmetry.space_group_name_H-M   'P 1'
#
loop_
_entity.id
_entity.type
_entity.pdbx_description
1 polymer ?
#
loop_
_entity_poly.entity_id
_entity_poly.type
_entity_poly.pdbx_seq_one_letter_code
_entity_poly.pdbx_strand_id
1 'polypeptide(L)'
;MFGQHGTDPAAAFLHGLREKHDFSDAVFLVDQFGYRTTLSRLGLNGRVNYTDRNLIEKWFHTLKMRVDRFHSSWEGSRASARELIEQFVHYYNRQRPHQSLDGKTPAEKGLN
;
A
#
# COMPACT_ATOMS: atom_id res chain seq x y z
N MET A 1 22.88 -9.48 24.46
CA MET A 1 23.34 -9.54 23.06
C MET A 1 22.19 -9.04 22.19
N PHE A 2 22.31 -7.83 21.64
CA PHE A 2 21.30 -7.26 20.76
C PHE A 2 21.52 -7.81 19.35
N GLY A 3 20.61 -8.66 18.88
CA GLY A 3 20.61 -9.15 17.50
C GLY A 3 20.55 -7.98 16.53
N GLN A 4 21.32 -8.10 15.44
CA GLN A 4 21.40 -7.15 14.34
C GLN A 4 19.99 -6.67 13.94
N HIS A 5 19.68 -5.40 14.20
CA HIS A 5 18.48 -4.75 13.69
C HIS A 5 18.66 -4.56 12.18
N GLY A 6 18.32 -5.59 11.40
CA GLY A 6 17.96 -5.38 10.00
C GLY A 6 16.89 -4.30 9.96
N THR A 7 17.04 -3.33 9.05
CA THR A 7 16.14 -2.20 8.87
C THR A 7 14.69 -2.65 8.98
N ASP A 8 13.93 -2.04 9.91
CA ASP A 8 12.49 -2.25 10.07
C ASP A 8 11.82 -2.30 8.68
N PRO A 9 11.12 -3.38 8.29
CA PRO A 9 10.57 -3.52 6.95
C PRO A 9 9.70 -2.33 6.52
N ALA A 10 9.01 -1.68 7.46
CA ALA A 10 8.27 -0.47 7.19
C ALA A 10 9.20 0.72 6.87
N ALA A 11 10.32 0.89 7.59
CA ALA A 11 11.33 1.89 7.26
C ALA A 11 11.96 1.66 5.87
N ALA A 12 12.29 0.41 5.52
CA ALA A 12 12.82 0.07 4.20
C ALA A 12 11.80 0.37 3.08
N PHE A 13 10.52 0.02 3.31
CA PHE A 13 9.44 0.35 2.39
C PHE A 13 9.29 1.86 2.19
N LEU A 14 9.23 2.63 3.28
CA LEU A 14 9.06 4.10 3.22
C LEU A 14 10.25 4.79 2.56
N HIS A 15 11.47 4.28 2.75
CA HIS A 15 12.66 4.77 2.05
C HIS A 15 12.51 4.61 0.52
N GLY A 16 12.24 3.38 0.05
CA GLY A 16 12.06 3.13 -1.39
C GLY A 16 10.83 3.83 -1.98
N LEU A 17 9.84 4.15 -1.15
CA LEU A 17 8.67 4.91 -1.57
C LEU A 17 9.04 6.39 -1.84
N ARG A 18 9.90 6.99 -1.01
CA ARG A 18 10.38 8.38 -1.17
C ARG A 18 11.23 8.55 -2.43
N GLU A 19 11.94 7.52 -2.87
CA GLU A 19 12.70 7.56 -4.13
C GLU A 19 11.80 7.74 -5.37
N LYS A 20 10.52 7.38 -5.27
CA LYS A 20 9.58 7.35 -6.40
C LYS A 20 8.56 8.48 -6.38
N HIS A 21 8.34 9.10 -5.22
CA HIS A 21 7.25 10.05 -4.99
C HIS A 21 7.70 11.16 -4.05
N ASP A 22 7.32 12.40 -4.36
CA ASP A 22 7.47 13.52 -3.44
C ASP A 22 6.38 13.45 -2.35
N PHE A 23 6.79 13.60 -1.10
CA PHE A 23 5.93 13.55 0.09
C PHE A 23 6.00 14.80 0.94
N SER A 24 6.59 15.88 0.43
CA SER A 24 6.77 17.13 1.17
C SER A 24 5.45 17.63 1.77
N ASP A 25 4.35 17.52 1.03
CA ASP A 25 2.99 17.92 1.47
C ASP A 25 2.09 16.74 1.90
N ALA A 26 2.62 15.51 1.92
CA ALA A 26 1.82 14.32 2.22
C ALA A 26 1.72 14.07 3.72
N VAL A 27 0.52 13.66 4.19
CA VAL A 27 0.30 13.19 5.56
C VAL A 27 -0.04 11.70 5.54
N PHE A 28 0.81 10.88 6.16
CA PHE A 28 0.60 9.45 6.28
C PHE A 28 -0.43 9.14 7.36
N LEU A 29 -1.48 8.41 6.98
CA LEU A 29 -2.48 7.90 7.91
C LEU A 29 -2.06 6.50 8.35
N VAL A 30 -1.82 6.32 9.64
CA VAL A 30 -1.36 5.05 10.22
C VAL A 30 -2.22 4.64 11.41
N ASP A 31 -2.15 3.36 11.78
CA ASP A 31 -2.69 2.90 13.05
C ASP A 31 -1.79 3.29 14.23
N GLN A 32 -2.31 3.09 15.44
CA GLN A 32 -1.54 3.21 16.67
C GLN A 32 -0.47 2.10 16.76
N PHE A 33 0.61 2.39 17.48
CA PHE A 33 1.79 1.55 17.72
C PHE A 33 2.73 1.35 16.52
N GLY A 34 4.05 1.40 16.79
CA GLY A 34 5.14 1.12 15.84
C GLY A 34 5.37 2.20 14.77
N TYR A 35 4.36 2.47 13.94
CA TYR A 35 4.51 3.27 12.72
C TYR A 35 4.81 4.74 12.95
N ARG A 36 4.28 5.34 14.03
CA ARG A 36 4.59 6.73 14.40
C ARG A 36 6.08 6.96 14.62
N THR A 37 6.75 6.02 15.30
CA THR A 37 8.19 6.09 15.55
C THR A 37 8.98 6.02 14.24
N THR A 38 8.58 5.15 13.32
CA THR A 38 9.22 5.03 12.00
C THR A 38 9.00 6.28 11.15
N LEU A 39 7.79 6.85 11.12
CA LEU A 39 7.52 8.11 10.41
C LEU A 39 8.35 9.27 10.95
N SER A 40 8.41 9.43 12.29
CA SER A 40 9.25 10.45 12.93
C SER A 40 10.73 10.29 12.60
N ARG A 41 11.27 9.06 12.63
CA ARG A 41 12.68 8.79 12.27
C ARG A 41 13.01 9.15 10.82
N LEU A 42 12.04 9.03 9.94
CA LEU A 42 12.20 9.39 8.52
C LEU A 42 11.86 10.86 8.25
N GLY A 43 11.36 11.62 9.22
CA GLY A 43 10.91 13.01 9.01
C GLY A 43 9.63 13.10 8.17
N LEU A 44 8.77 12.08 8.22
CA LEU A 44 7.50 12.05 7.50
C LEU A 44 6.36 12.53 8.40
N ASN A 45 5.48 13.37 7.84
CA ASN A 45 4.27 13.81 8.52
C ASN A 45 3.28 12.65 8.65
N GLY A 46 2.80 12.38 9.86
CA GLY A 46 1.88 11.28 10.10
C GLY A 46 0.90 11.53 11.23
N ARG A 47 -0.32 11.02 11.09
CA ARG A 47 -1.34 11.07 12.14
C ARG A 47 -2.07 9.74 12.27
N VAL A 48 -2.50 9.47 13.50
CA VAL A 48 -3.47 8.39 13.74
C VAL A 48 -4.82 8.87 13.24
N ASN A 49 -5.43 8.11 12.35
CA ASN A 49 -6.76 8.42 11.82
C ASN A 49 -7.54 7.12 11.63
N TYR A 50 -8.75 7.08 12.16
CA TYR A 50 -9.67 5.95 12.09
C TYR A 50 -10.86 6.20 11.14
N THR A 51 -11.05 7.44 10.70
CA THR A 51 -12.27 7.85 9.98
C THR A 51 -12.10 7.85 8.46
N ASP A 52 -10.92 8.25 7.96
CA ASP A 52 -10.67 8.36 6.51
C ASP A 52 -10.04 7.09 5.90
N ARG A 53 -10.40 5.90 6.42
CA ARG A 53 -9.83 4.61 5.95
C ARG A 53 -10.64 3.93 4.83
N ASN A 54 -11.79 4.47 4.47
CA ASN A 54 -12.72 3.85 3.51
C ASN A 54 -12.06 3.46 2.18
N LEU A 55 -11.18 4.31 1.63
CA LEU A 55 -10.52 4.03 0.35
C LEU A 55 -9.55 2.85 0.47
N ILE A 56 -8.71 2.82 1.51
CA ILE A 56 -7.74 1.74 1.70
C ILE A 56 -8.43 0.44 2.13
N GLU A 57 -9.50 0.52 2.92
CA GLU A 57 -10.33 -0.63 3.28
C GLU A 57 -10.99 -1.25 2.05
N LYS A 58 -11.60 -0.44 1.17
CA LYS A 58 -12.17 -0.92 -0.10
C LYS A 58 -11.10 -1.55 -1.00
N TRP A 59 -9.90 -0.97 -1.03
CA TRP A 59 -8.77 -1.52 -1.78
C TRP A 59 -8.42 -2.93 -1.26
N PHE A 60 -8.21 -3.08 0.05
CA PHE A 60 -7.90 -4.37 0.67
C PHE A 60 -9.04 -5.39 0.57
N HIS A 61 -10.29 -4.93 0.67
CA HIS A 61 -11.45 -5.79 0.47
C HIS A 61 -11.49 -6.33 -0.97
N THR A 62 -11.22 -5.48 -1.96
CA THR A 62 -11.16 -5.89 -3.37
C THR A 62 -10.00 -6.86 -3.61
N LEU A 63 -8.83 -6.63 -2.99
CA LEU A 63 -7.70 -7.54 -3.06
C LEU A 63 -8.08 -8.92 -2.52
N LYS A 64 -8.66 -9.00 -1.31
CA LYS A 64 -9.09 -10.27 -0.70
C LYS A 64 -10.08 -11.01 -1.58
N MET A 65 -11.13 -10.34 -2.05
CA MET A 65 -12.12 -10.93 -2.95
C MET A 65 -11.52 -11.48 -4.25
N ARG A 66 -10.47 -10.83 -4.78
CA ARG A 66 -9.76 -11.31 -5.96
C ARG A 66 -8.89 -12.52 -5.61
N VAL A 67 -8.09 -12.45 -4.54
CA VAL A 67 -7.26 -13.56 -4.07
C VAL A 67 -8.11 -14.80 -3.80
N ASP A 68 -9.23 -14.65 -3.08
CA ASP A 68 -10.15 -15.72 -2.73
C ASP A 68 -10.77 -16.36 -3.99
N ARG A 69 -10.94 -15.63 -5.09
CA ARG A 69 -11.44 -16.22 -6.34
C ARG A 69 -10.37 -17.06 -7.06
N PHE A 70 -9.09 -16.79 -6.82
CA PHE A 70 -7.95 -17.49 -7.43
C PHE A 70 -7.27 -18.50 -6.49
N HIS A 71 -7.87 -18.77 -5.31
CA HIS A 71 -7.28 -19.65 -4.29
C HIS A 71 -7.02 -21.08 -4.80
N SER A 72 -7.82 -21.56 -5.76
CA SER A 72 -7.68 -22.88 -6.36
C SER A 72 -6.53 -23.00 -7.37
N SER A 73 -5.93 -21.88 -7.80
CA SER A 73 -4.84 -21.83 -8.78
C SER A 73 -3.47 -21.52 -8.18
N TRP A 74 -3.35 -21.43 -6.85
CA TRP A 74 -2.11 -21.02 -6.19
C TRP A 74 -1.40 -22.19 -5.49
N GLU A 75 -0.15 -22.47 -5.87
CA GLU A 75 0.74 -23.46 -5.23
C GLU A 75 1.31 -23.05 -3.85
N GLY A 76 0.76 -22.02 -3.19
CA GLY A 76 1.21 -21.55 -1.87
C GLY A 76 2.61 -20.92 -1.80
N SER A 77 3.32 -20.76 -2.93
CA SER A 77 4.69 -20.22 -2.95
C SER A 77 4.76 -18.69 -2.77
N ARG A 78 5.88 -18.18 -2.24
CA ARG A 78 6.18 -16.73 -2.15
C ARG A 78 6.22 -16.05 -3.52
N ALA A 79 6.72 -16.75 -4.55
CA ALA A 79 6.82 -16.22 -5.90
C ALA A 79 5.41 -16.02 -6.50
N SER A 80 4.54 -17.01 -6.35
CA SER A 80 3.15 -16.93 -6.80
C SER A 80 2.37 -15.84 -6.05
N ALA A 81 2.62 -15.66 -4.75
CA ALA A 81 2.04 -14.56 -3.97
C ALA A 81 2.43 -13.19 -4.54
N ARG A 82 3.72 -13.03 -4.87
CA ARG A 82 4.25 -11.80 -5.45
C ARG A 82 3.61 -11.52 -6.81
N GLU A 83 3.55 -12.52 -7.68
CA GLU A 83 2.96 -12.40 -9.01
C GLU A 83 1.47 -11.98 -8.93
N LEU A 84 0.71 -12.61 -8.03
CA LEU A 84 -0.70 -12.26 -7.82
C LEU A 84 -0.86 -10.80 -7.38
N ILE A 85 -0.03 -10.34 -6.43
CA ILE A 85 -0.06 -8.95 -5.97
C ILE A 85 0.29 -7.99 -7.11
N GLU A 86 1.31 -8.31 -7.92
CA GLU A 86 1.71 -7.49 -9.07
C GLU A 86 0.60 -7.39 -10.12
N GLN A 87 -0.03 -8.51 -10.47
CA GLN A 87 -1.18 -8.54 -11.38
C GLN A 87 -2.36 -7.73 -10.84
N PHE A 88 -2.68 -7.89 -9.55
CA PHE A 88 -3.75 -7.12 -8.91
C PHE A 88 -3.47 -5.62 -8.93
N VAL A 89 -2.27 -5.19 -8.54
CA VAL A 89 -1.86 -3.79 -8.53
C VAL A 89 -1.95 -3.19 -9.93
N HIS A 90 -1.50 -3.92 -10.95
CA HIS A 90 -1.60 -3.49 -12.34
C HIS A 90 -3.07 -3.31 -12.77
N TYR A 91 -3.91 -4.32 -12.52
CA TYR A 91 -5.33 -4.27 -12.82
C TYR A 91 -6.03 -3.09 -12.11
N TYR A 92 -5.84 -2.96 -10.80
CA TYR A 92 -6.51 -1.94 -10.00
C TYR A 92 -6.11 -0.53 -10.44
N ASN A 93 -4.82 -0.30 -10.69
CA ASN A 93 -4.32 1.05 -10.99
C ASN A 93 -4.54 1.47 -12.44
N ARG A 94 -4.56 0.54 -13.41
CA ARG A 94 -4.54 0.87 -14.84
C ARG A 94 -5.73 0.38 -15.66
N GLN A 95 -6.55 -0.52 -15.13
CA GLN A 95 -7.63 -1.16 -15.90
C GLN A 95 -8.99 -1.01 -15.22
N ARG A 96 -9.03 -0.80 -13.91
CA ARG A 96 -10.27 -0.68 -13.16
C ARG A 96 -10.74 0.78 -13.14
N PRO A 97 -11.84 1.14 -13.82
CA PRO A 97 -12.44 2.46 -13.67
C PRO A 97 -13.11 2.59 -12.29
N HIS A 98 -13.09 3.79 -11.73
CA HIS A 98 -13.72 4.10 -10.44
C HIS A 98 -14.78 5.18 -10.61
N GLN A 99 -15.98 4.94 -10.08
CA GLN A 99 -17.05 5.95 -10.07
C GLN A 99 -16.62 7.22 -9.30
N SER A 100 -15.86 7.07 -8.22
CA SER A 100 -15.31 8.20 -7.46
C SER A 100 -14.22 8.98 -8.20
N LEU A 101 -13.79 8.50 -9.37
CA LEU A 101 -12.79 9.12 -10.24
C LEU A 101 -13.40 9.45 -11.62
N ASP A 102 -14.71 9.67 -11.71
CA ASP A 102 -15.41 9.98 -12.97
C ASP A 102 -15.22 8.90 -14.05
N GLY A 103 -15.14 7.63 -13.64
CA GLY A 103 -14.91 6.51 -14.55
C GLY A 103 -13.44 6.35 -14.98
N LYS A 104 -12.52 7.16 -14.46
CA LYS A 104 -11.08 7.01 -14.70
C LYS A 104 -10.46 5.96 -13.77
N THR A 105 -9.29 5.49 -14.16
CA THR A 105 -8.41 4.63 -13.36
C THR A 105 -7.57 5.47 -12.39
N PRO A 106 -7.06 4.87 -11.30
CA PRO A 106 -6.18 5.57 -10.37
C PRO A 106 -4.93 6.16 -11.04
N ALA A 107 -4.33 5.45 -12.00
CA ALA A 107 -3.15 5.94 -12.71
C ALA A 107 -3.45 7.16 -13.58
N GLU A 108 -4.61 7.21 -14.24
CA GLU A 108 -5.01 8.38 -15.04
C GLU A 108 -5.28 9.62 -14.17
N LYS A 109 -5.72 9.43 -12.91
CA LYS A 109 -5.91 10.55 -11.98
C LYS A 109 -4.60 10.99 -11.32
N GLY A 110 -3.74 10.05 -10.93
CA GLY A 110 -2.52 10.29 -10.15
C GLY A 110 -1.30 10.75 -10.96
N LEU A 111 -1.41 10.88 -12.29
CA LEU A 111 -0.37 11.43 -13.17
C LEU A 111 -0.52 12.95 -13.44
N ASN A 112 -1.38 13.65 -12.69
CA ASN A 112 -1.52 15.11 -12.74
C ASN A 112 -1.00 15.75 -11.47
#